data_AF-A0A519EAY7-F1
#
_entry.id   AF-A0A519EAY7-F1
#
_cell.length_a   1.000
_cell.length_b   1.000
_cell.length_c   1.000
_cell.angle_alpha   90.00
_cell.angle_beta   90.00
_cell.angle_gamma   90.00
#
_symmetry.space_group_name_H-M   'P 1'
#
loop_
_entity.id
_entity.type
_entity.pdbx_description
1 polymer ?
#
loop_
_entity_poly.entity_id
_entity_poly.type
_entity_poly.pdbx_seq_one_letter_code
_entity_poly.pdbx_strand_id
1 'polypeptide(L)' 'DHARSAIAEWADDDNHFRPHSSLGYQTPAAYAGTIAATGSNATQYGNFAFPPVAHTAPFGVSKTAEALIAAG' A
#
# COMPACT_ATOMS: atom_id res chain seq x y z
N ASP A 1 21.01 -13.31 3.92
CA ASP A 1 19.59 -13.65 4.15
C ASP A 1 19.06 -13.16 5.50
N HIS A 2 19.86 -13.26 6.58
CA HIS A 2 19.49 -12.82 7.93
C HIS A 2 18.82 -11.42 8.05
N ALA A 3 19.37 -10.39 7.39
CA ALA A 3 18.81 -9.03 7.47
C ALA A 3 17.40 -8.93 6.86
N ARG A 4 17.12 -9.66 5.77
CA ARG A 4 15.79 -9.65 5.15
C ARG A 4 14.75 -10.33 6.04
N SER A 5 15.14 -11.43 6.68
CA SER A 5 14.30 -12.14 7.66
C SER A 5 13.96 -11.26 8.86
N ALA A 6 14.96 -10.58 9.43
CA ALA A 6 14.74 -9.68 10.57
C ALA A 6 13.79 -8.52 10.24
N ILE A 7 13.89 -7.96 9.04
CA ILE A 7 12.97 -6.90 8.57
C ILE A 7 11.56 -7.46 8.36
N ALA A 8 11.44 -8.66 7.79
CA ALA A 8 10.14 -9.29 7.58
C ALA A 8 9.43 -9.60 8.91
N GLU A 9 10.18 -10.12 9.89
CA GLU A 9 9.68 -10.39 11.24
C GLU A 9 9.22 -9.10 11.93
N TRP A 10 10.04 -8.05 11.89
CA TRP A 10 9.67 -6.74 12.44
C TRP A 10 8.41 -6.17 11.79
N ALA A 11 8.31 -6.25 10.46
CA ALA A 11 7.15 -5.75 9.74
C ALA A 11 5.88 -6.53 10.08
N ASP A 12 5.98 -7.85 10.27
CA ASP A 12 4.83 -8.67 10.67
C ASP A 12 4.34 -8.31 12.08
N ASP A 13 5.27 -8.19 13.03
CA ASP A 13 5.00 -7.82 14.42
C ASP A 13 4.31 -6.44 14.52
N ASP A 14 4.87 -5.44 13.83
CA ASP A 14 4.33 -4.07 13.82
C ASP A 14 2.94 -4.01 13.17
N ASN A 15 2.73 -4.69 12.04
CA ASN A 15 1.46 -4.63 11.31
C ASN A 15 0.31 -5.42 11.97
N HIS A 16 0.61 -6.54 12.64
CA HIS A 16 -0.43 -7.49 13.07
C HIS A 16 -0.62 -7.58 14.58
N PHE A 17 0.35 -7.21 15.40
CA PHE A 17 0.31 -7.49 16.85
C PHE A 17 0.37 -6.24 17.73
N ARG A 18 0.85 -5.11 17.20
CA ARG A 18 1.02 -3.87 17.98
C ARG A 18 -0.18 -2.94 17.81
N PRO A 19 -0.99 -2.69 18.86
CA PRO A 19 -2.04 -1.68 18.80
C PRO A 19 -1.46 -0.26 18.93
N HIS A 20 -1.98 0.68 18.13
CA HIS A 20 -1.55 2.08 18.16
C HIS A 20 -2.65 2.99 18.69
N SER A 21 -2.29 3.91 19.60
CA SER A 21 -3.25 4.85 20.21
C SER A 21 -3.91 5.78 19.19
N SER A 22 -3.19 6.19 18.16
CA SER A 22 -3.73 6.99 17.04
C SER A 22 -4.77 6.26 16.20
N LEU A 23 -4.76 4.91 16.21
CA LEU A 23 -5.72 4.05 15.51
C LEU A 23 -6.86 3.56 16.43
N GLY A 24 -6.99 4.15 17.63
CA GLY A 24 -7.97 3.71 18.62
C GLY A 24 -7.61 2.35 19.25
N TYR A 25 -6.32 2.07 19.41
CA TYR A 25 -5.77 0.79 19.89
C TYR A 25 -6.04 -0.39 18.93
N GLN A 26 -6.24 -0.11 17.65
CA GLN A 26 -6.23 -1.13 16.59
C GLN A 26 -4.81 -1.34 16.05
N THR A 27 -4.57 -2.52 15.47
CA THR A 27 -3.34 -2.80 14.73
C THR A 27 -3.40 -2.16 13.33
N PRO A 28 -2.26 -1.85 12.69
CA PRO A 28 -2.24 -1.24 11.36
C PRO A 28 -3.03 -2.06 10.33
N ALA A 29 -2.88 -3.39 10.34
CA ALA A 29 -3.60 -4.27 9.43
C ALA A 29 -5.13 -4.23 9.64
N ALA A 30 -5.58 -4.22 10.91
CA ALA A 30 -7.01 -4.10 11.23
C ALA A 30 -7.58 -2.76 10.76
N TYR A 31 -6.86 -1.66 11.00
CA TYR A 31 -7.27 -0.34 10.53
C TYR A 31 -7.30 -0.24 9.00
N ALA A 32 -6.28 -0.77 8.31
CA ALA A 32 -6.24 -0.80 6.85
C ALA A 32 -7.42 -1.57 6.25
N GLY A 33 -7.89 -2.64 6.92
CA GLY A 33 -9.10 -3.37 6.53
C GLY A 33 -10.39 -2.53 6.56
N THR A 34 -10.41 -1.42 7.31
CA THR A 34 -11.54 -0.47 7.33
C THR A 34 -11.51 0.53 6.18
N ILE A 35 -10.34 0.73 5.56
CA ILE A 35 -10.19 1.66 4.45
C ILE A 35 -10.52 0.90 3.17
N ALA A 36 -11.56 1.37 2.45
CA ALA A 36 -11.82 0.89 1.11
C ALA A 36 -10.59 1.19 0.23
N ALA A 37 -9.87 0.15 -0.19
CA ALA A 37 -8.72 0.32 -1.08
C ALA A 37 -9.20 1.04 -2.34
N THR A 38 -8.67 2.25 -2.56
CA THR A 38 -9.00 3.07 -3.72
C THR A 38 -8.67 2.30 -4.99
N GLY A 39 -9.68 1.71 -5.62
CA GLY A 39 -9.56 0.89 -6.82
C GLY A 39 -10.01 -0.58 -6.68
N SER A 40 -10.22 -1.13 -5.48
CA SER A 40 -10.56 -2.57 -5.36
C SER A 40 -12.05 -2.89 -5.45
N ASN A 41 -12.97 -1.97 -5.16
CA ASN A 41 -14.39 -2.11 -5.54
C ASN A 41 -15.08 -0.77 -5.35
N ALA A 42 -15.01 0.05 -6.38
CA ALA A 42 -15.87 1.22 -6.53
C ALA A 42 -17.37 0.80 -6.69
N THR A 43 -17.67 -0.49 -6.77
CA THR A 43 -18.94 -1.00 -7.30
C THR A 43 -19.99 -1.41 -6.27
N GLN A 44 -19.78 -1.30 -4.95
CA GLN A 44 -20.76 -1.84 -3.99
C GLN A 44 -21.23 -0.89 -2.88
N TYR A 45 -21.18 0.42 -3.12
CA TYR A 45 -22.01 1.36 -2.35
C TYR A 45 -22.84 2.23 -3.30
N GLY A 46 -24.09 1.81 -3.55
CA GLY A 46 -25.12 2.64 -4.19
C GLY A 46 -24.90 3.02 -5.66
N ASN A 47 -24.23 2.19 -6.47
CA ASN A 47 -23.88 2.48 -7.88
C ASN A 47 -22.85 3.62 -8.07
N PHE A 48 -22.13 4.03 -7.03
CA PHE A 48 -21.12 5.08 -7.12
C PHE A 48 -19.70 4.50 -7.19
N ALA A 49 -19.16 4.42 -8.41
CA ALA A 49 -17.74 4.15 -8.60
C ALA A 49 -16.90 5.40 -8.33
N PHE A 50 -16.08 5.38 -7.27
CA PHE A 50 -14.98 6.32 -7.10
C PHE A 50 -14.03 6.20 -8.31
N PRO A 51 -13.76 7.32 -9.01
CA PRO A 51 -12.81 7.31 -10.12
C PRO A 51 -11.42 6.93 -9.61
N PRO A 52 -10.61 6.22 -10.42
CA PRO A 52 -9.25 5.88 -10.03
C PRO A 52 -8.45 7.17 -9.78
N VAL A 53 -7.68 7.20 -8.68
CA VAL A 53 -6.85 8.34 -8.28
C VAL A 53 -5.77 8.65 -9.32
N ALA A 54 -5.36 7.65 -10.10
CA ALA A 54 -4.43 7.79 -11.20
C ALA A 54 -5.09 7.39 -12.52
N HIS A 55 -4.86 8.18 -13.56
CA HIS A 55 -5.23 7.81 -14.93
C HIS A 55 -4.42 6.60 -15.39
N THR A 56 -5.03 5.73 -16.19
CA THR A 56 -4.34 4.64 -16.88
C THR A 56 -3.24 5.21 -17.76
N ALA A 57 -2.02 4.65 -17.68
CA ALA A 57 -0.92 5.08 -18.53
C ALA A 57 -1.31 4.92 -20.02
N PRO A 58 -1.02 5.91 -20.88
CA PRO A 58 -1.31 5.80 -22.30
C PRO A 58 -0.51 4.65 -22.92
N PHE A 59 -1.15 3.90 -23.83
CA PHE A 59 -0.51 2.85 -24.61
C PHE A 59 0.71 3.42 -25.35
N GLY A 60 1.89 2.85 -25.14
CA GLY A 60 3.12 3.22 -25.84
C GLY A 60 4.26 3.78 -25.00
N VAL A 61 4.08 3.97 -23.68
CA VAL A 61 5.19 4.38 -22.80
C VAL A 61 5.90 3.14 -22.23
N SER A 62 6.87 2.60 -22.96
CA SER A 62 7.88 1.72 -22.35
C SER A 62 8.79 2.59 -21.48
N LYS A 63 8.79 2.36 -20.18
CA LYS A 63 9.78 2.96 -19.28
C LYS A 63 11.13 2.30 -19.57
N THR A 64 11.96 2.91 -20.41
CA THR A 64 13.40 2.67 -20.33
C THR A 64 13.81 3.15 -18.94
N ALA A 65 13.98 2.22 -18.02
CA ALA A 65 14.53 2.50 -16.71
C ALA A 65 16.03 2.82 -16.89
N GLU A 66 16.36 4.05 -17.26
CA GLU A 66 17.71 4.54 -17.04
C GLU A 66 17.88 4.71 -15.52
N ALA A 67 18.73 3.86 -14.96
CA ALA A 67 19.15 3.92 -13.58
C ALA A 67 19.85 5.26 -13.33
N LEU A 68 19.44 5.93 -12.24
CA LEU A 68 20.04 7.18 -11.77
C LEU A 68 21.50 6.88 -11.36
N ILE A 69 22.48 7.33 -12.15
CA ILE A 69 23.89 7.22 -11.79
C ILE A 69 24.15 8.14 -10.60
N ALA A 70 24.55 7.57 -9.46
CA ALA A 70 25.00 8.33 -8.31
C ALA A 70 26.36 8.96 -8.63
N ALA A 71 26.45 10.29 -8.53
CA ALA A 71 27.73 10.99 -8.54
C ALA A 71 28.44 10.75 -7.21
N GLY A 72 29.65 10.21 -7.29
CA GLY A 72 30.61 10.15 -6.18
C GLY A 72 31.32 11.48 -5.97
#